data_AF-A0A514WYZ3-F1
#
_entry.id   AF-A0A514WYZ3-F1
#
_cell.length_a   1.000
_cell.length_b   1.000
_cell.length_c   1.000
_cell.angle_alpha   90.00
_cell.angle_beta   90.00
_cell.angle_gamma   90.00
#
_symmetry.space_group_name_H-M   'P 1'
#
loop_
_entity.id
_entity.type
_entity.pdbx_description
1 polymer ?
#
loop_
_entity_poly.entity_id
_entity_poly.type
_entity_poly.pdbx_seq_one_letter_code
_entity_poly.pdbx_strand_id
1 'polypeptide(L)'
;MKIVVGILSALSMSLMACDTPVKFEQIDLGSKLSDPGITPPPVPEISFVKTSGACAADSSTNVTSCLKCAIPPLPEVKPPMSLKATQLMNIMATACPINRAYYGNKFAATTIADHLAKLNRCSPTAYPDSAPDAGQNNVVQRLLGGDSALLNKMFTGLWYKPPYSDYFETYFGLEVGQAIQVFCEQSVPNISGILVPSSTAPNPYGPRWESGDPMPDMYVKANDYRDGLAYCIQESKRNPWQPSGAPPVAKKCSYQTMSGPAGSEVNAQVSAWLAAGFKVGADLKNQGLCSAVSSLAEIQSYQGEITVGAYICQ
;
A
#
# COMPACT_ATOMS: atom_id res chain seq x y z
N MET A 1 63.10 -25.52 10.58
CA MET A 1 63.60 -24.18 10.98
C MET A 1 62.38 -23.26 10.99
N LYS A 2 61.79 -22.79 12.09
CA LYS A 2 62.05 -22.82 13.54
C LYS A 2 60.85 -23.44 14.28
N ILE A 3 61.15 -23.97 15.46
CA ILE A 3 60.33 -24.65 16.47
C ILE A 3 60.02 -23.65 17.60
N VAL A 4 59.02 -23.98 18.43
CA VAL A 4 58.81 -23.75 19.89
C VAL A 4 57.36 -23.28 20.11
N VAL A 5 56.38 -24.09 20.57
CA VAL A 5 56.20 -24.94 21.78
C VAL A 5 55.69 -24.16 23.01
N GLY A 6 54.56 -24.64 23.55
CA GLY A 6 54.02 -24.41 24.90
C GLY A 6 52.61 -25.03 24.97
N ILE A 7 52.44 -26.33 25.21
CA ILE A 7 52.41 -27.09 26.49
C ILE A 7 51.42 -26.48 27.51
N LEU A 8 50.19 -26.99 27.71
CA LEU A 8 49.67 -28.22 28.37
C LEU A 8 49.46 -28.12 29.89
N SER A 9 48.34 -28.72 30.34
CA SER A 9 47.97 -29.23 31.68
C SER A 9 46.96 -28.34 32.43
N ALA A 10 45.68 -28.71 32.61
CA ALA A 10 45.10 -29.87 33.31
C ALA A 10 45.36 -29.83 34.83
N LEU A 11 44.32 -29.49 35.61
CA LEU A 11 44.21 -29.85 37.02
C LEU A 11 42.76 -30.28 37.31
N SER A 12 42.60 -31.57 37.58
CA SER A 12 41.44 -32.20 38.17
C SER A 12 41.96 -33.30 39.12
N MET A 13 41.12 -33.66 40.10
CA MET A 13 41.34 -34.52 41.27
C MET A 13 41.88 -33.78 42.51
N SER A 14 41.30 -33.81 43.72
CA SER A 14 40.38 -34.67 44.50
C SER A 14 41.09 -35.03 45.80
N LEU A 15 40.31 -35.38 46.84
CA LEU A 15 40.65 -35.94 48.17
C LEU A 15 40.62 -34.90 49.30
N MET A 16 39.98 -35.09 50.46
CA MET A 16 39.39 -36.27 51.13
C MET A 16 38.36 -35.74 52.17
N ALA A 17 37.16 -36.33 52.25
CA ALA A 17 36.72 -37.25 53.30
C ALA A 17 36.46 -36.64 54.69
N CYS A 18 35.20 -36.67 55.13
CA CYS A 18 34.79 -36.96 56.51
C CYS A 18 33.34 -37.44 56.48
N ASP A 19 33.17 -38.76 56.43
CA ASP A 19 31.95 -39.48 56.76
C ASP A 19 31.69 -39.42 58.26
N THR A 20 30.59 -38.79 58.68
CA THR A 20 29.86 -39.19 59.89
C THR A 20 28.38 -38.79 59.75
N PRO A 21 27.43 -39.74 59.86
CA PRO A 21 26.02 -39.41 59.94
C PRO A 21 25.68 -38.96 61.36
N VAL A 22 25.38 -37.67 61.55
CA VAL A 22 24.81 -37.17 62.81
C VAL A 22 23.33 -37.53 62.82
N LYS A 23 22.99 -38.57 63.57
CA LYS A 23 21.62 -38.87 63.98
C LYS A 23 21.19 -37.77 64.95
N PHE A 24 20.21 -36.95 64.58
CA PHE A 24 19.50 -36.13 65.55
C PHE A 24 18.44 -36.99 66.22
N GLU A 25 18.73 -37.39 67.46
CA GLU A 25 17.73 -37.87 68.40
C GLU A 25 16.66 -36.80 68.59
N GLN A 26 15.41 -37.25 68.64
CA GLN A 26 14.25 -36.42 68.94
C GLN A 26 14.45 -35.72 70.29
N ILE A 27 14.56 -34.39 70.26
CA ILE A 27 14.37 -33.58 71.46
C ILE A 27 12.85 -33.47 71.65
N ASP A 28 12.34 -34.25 72.59
CA ASP A 28 11.00 -34.12 73.14
C ASP A 28 10.95 -32.87 74.04
N LEU A 29 10.52 -31.75 73.46
CA LEU A 29 10.12 -30.56 74.20
C LEU A 29 8.60 -30.57 74.31
N GLY A 30 8.14 -31.25 75.37
CA GLY A 30 6.76 -31.25 75.79
C GLY A 30 6.21 -29.83 75.96
N SER A 31 4.99 -29.64 75.43
CA SER A 31 3.90 -28.81 75.94
C SER A 31 4.25 -27.46 76.60
N LYS A 32 3.93 -26.38 75.85
CA LYS A 32 3.60 -24.99 76.26
C LYS A 32 4.60 -23.91 75.83
N LEU A 33 4.49 -23.50 74.57
CA LEU A 33 4.57 -22.08 74.18
C LEU A 33 3.40 -21.81 73.25
N SER A 34 2.29 -21.37 73.82
CA SER A 34 1.19 -20.75 73.09
C SER A 34 1.66 -19.37 72.62
N ASP A 35 2.12 -19.32 71.38
CA ASP A 35 2.42 -18.10 70.63
C ASP A 35 1.12 -17.30 70.45
N PRO A 36 1.03 -16.02 70.87
CA PRO A 36 -0.12 -15.20 70.54
C PRO A 36 -0.16 -15.02 69.03
N GLY A 37 -1.16 -15.60 68.37
CA GLY A 37 -1.34 -15.56 66.93
C GLY A 37 -1.34 -14.13 66.39
N ILE A 38 -0.18 -13.69 65.89
CA ILE A 38 -0.09 -12.52 65.03
C ILE A 38 -0.47 -13.02 63.64
N THR A 39 -1.74 -12.86 63.27
CA THR A 39 -2.13 -12.93 61.86
C THR A 39 -1.27 -11.93 61.10
N PRO A 40 -0.48 -12.36 60.09
CA PRO A 40 0.25 -11.42 59.26
C PRO A 40 -0.76 -10.43 58.65
N PRO A 41 -0.41 -9.14 58.55
CA PRO A 41 -1.29 -8.16 57.91
C PRO A 41 -1.66 -8.69 56.51
N PRO A 42 -2.93 -8.54 56.08
CA PRO A 42 -3.33 -8.98 54.75
C PRO A 42 -2.41 -8.33 53.72
N VAL A 43 -1.68 -9.17 52.98
CA VAL A 43 -0.87 -8.72 51.85
C VAL A 43 -1.82 -8.04 50.87
N PRO A 44 -1.61 -6.76 50.49
CA PRO A 44 -2.45 -6.09 49.53
C PRO A 44 -2.53 -6.93 48.25
N GLU A 45 -3.74 -7.31 47.87
CA GLU A 45 -3.96 -8.09 46.65
C GLU A 45 -3.63 -7.20 45.45
N ILE A 46 -2.53 -7.50 44.78
CA ILE A 46 -2.13 -6.82 43.55
C ILE A 46 -3.14 -7.22 42.48
N SER A 47 -4.05 -6.31 42.13
CA SER A 47 -5.06 -6.56 41.11
C SER A 47 -4.60 -6.03 39.74
N PHE A 48 -4.79 -6.86 38.72
CA PHE A 48 -4.58 -6.48 37.32
C PHE A 48 -5.92 -6.55 36.58
N VAL A 49 -6.20 -5.55 35.76
CA VAL A 49 -7.36 -5.54 34.86
C VAL A 49 -6.89 -5.86 33.45
N LYS A 50 -7.32 -7.01 32.90
CA LYS A 50 -7.02 -7.42 31.52
C LYS A 50 -8.27 -7.27 30.66
N THR A 51 -8.16 -6.64 29.50
CA THR A 51 -9.26 -6.56 28.51
C THR A 51 -8.76 -6.94 27.13
N SER A 52 -9.64 -7.49 26.29
CA SER A 52 -9.32 -7.86 24.91
C SER A 52 -10.51 -7.62 24.01
N GLY A 53 -10.26 -7.29 22.74
CA GLY A 53 -11.31 -7.04 21.77
C GLY A 53 -10.82 -7.03 20.32
N ALA A 54 -11.75 -6.79 19.41
CA ALA A 54 -11.44 -6.55 18.00
C ALA A 54 -11.30 -5.05 17.74
N CYS A 55 -10.36 -4.67 16.88
CA CYS A 55 -10.25 -3.30 16.42
C CYS A 55 -11.38 -2.98 15.43
N ALA A 56 -11.88 -1.75 15.46
CA ALA A 56 -12.84 -1.23 14.50
C ALA A 56 -12.21 -1.11 13.11
N ALA A 57 -12.98 -1.46 12.07
CA ALA A 57 -12.53 -1.50 10.68
C ALA A 57 -11.94 -0.18 10.14
N ASP A 58 -12.35 0.94 10.72
CA ASP A 58 -11.93 2.30 10.38
C ASP A 58 -10.68 2.78 11.14
N SER A 59 -9.99 1.87 11.84
CA SER A 59 -8.84 2.20 12.69
C SER A 59 -9.17 3.21 13.79
N SER A 60 -10.43 3.32 14.25
CA SER A 60 -10.82 4.25 15.33
C SER A 60 -10.49 3.75 16.74
N THR A 61 -10.26 2.45 16.92
CA THR A 61 -9.97 1.86 18.23
C THR A 61 -8.64 2.33 18.80
N ASN A 62 -8.71 3.02 19.94
CA ASN A 62 -7.57 3.32 20.79
C ASN A 62 -7.34 2.17 21.78
N VAL A 63 -6.12 1.65 21.81
CA VAL A 63 -5.69 0.57 22.71
C VAL A 63 -5.07 1.15 23.98
N THR A 64 -4.27 2.21 23.83
CA THR A 64 -3.79 3.11 24.89
C THR A 64 -3.91 4.56 24.39
N SER A 65 -3.54 5.56 25.20
CA SER A 65 -3.61 6.96 24.73
C SER A 65 -2.68 7.27 23.54
N CYS A 66 -1.61 6.50 23.35
CA CYS A 66 -0.65 6.63 22.25
C CYS A 66 -0.66 5.49 21.24
N LEU A 67 -1.42 4.41 21.49
CA LEU A 67 -1.50 3.27 20.57
C LEU A 67 -2.90 3.14 20.01
N LYS A 68 -3.03 3.42 18.71
CA LYS A 68 -4.24 3.18 17.94
C LYS A 68 -4.07 1.94 17.06
N CYS A 69 -5.12 1.12 16.95
CA CYS A 69 -5.12 0.03 15.98
C CYS A 69 -4.97 0.61 14.57
N ALA A 70 -3.88 0.29 13.88
CA ALA A 70 -3.69 0.65 12.47
C ALA A 70 -4.08 -0.54 11.59
N ILE A 71 -5.30 -0.51 11.05
CA ILE A 71 -5.78 -1.51 10.11
C ILE A 71 -5.29 -1.12 8.70
N PRO A 72 -4.51 -1.97 8.02
CA PRO A 72 -4.10 -1.68 6.66
C PRO A 72 -5.33 -1.50 5.76
N PRO A 73 -5.37 -0.44 4.93
CA PRO A 73 -6.47 -0.28 3.98
C PRO A 73 -6.52 -1.48 3.05
N LEU A 74 -7.74 -1.87 2.69
CA LEU A 74 -7.98 -2.90 1.69
C LEU A 74 -7.24 -2.52 0.39
N PRO A 75 -6.47 -3.44 -0.22
CA PRO A 75 -5.86 -3.16 -1.51
C PRO A 75 -6.97 -2.89 -2.53
N GLU A 76 -6.93 -1.70 -3.13
CA GLU A 76 -7.87 -1.31 -4.18
C GLU A 76 -7.66 -2.23 -5.39
N VAL A 77 -8.68 -3.03 -5.74
CA VAL A 77 -8.64 -3.84 -6.96
C VAL A 77 -8.86 -2.88 -8.14
N LYS A 78 -7.82 -2.65 -8.92
CA LYS A 78 -7.87 -1.77 -10.12
C LYS A 78 -8.09 -2.59 -11.39
N PRO A 79 -8.72 -2.02 -12.43
CA PRO A 79 -8.79 -2.65 -13.73
C PRO A 79 -7.39 -2.92 -14.27
N PRO A 80 -7.15 -4.06 -14.95
CA PRO A 80 -5.85 -4.39 -15.53
C PRO A 80 -5.65 -3.60 -16.84
N MET A 81 -5.39 -2.30 -16.73
CA MET A 81 -5.16 -1.43 -17.89
C MET A 81 -3.73 -1.57 -18.44
N SER A 82 -3.55 -1.31 -19.73
CA SER A 82 -2.21 -1.17 -20.32
C SER A 82 -1.51 0.10 -19.82
N LEU A 83 -0.18 0.12 -19.91
CA LEU A 83 0.60 1.33 -19.61
C LEU A 83 0.15 2.47 -20.53
N LYS A 84 -0.07 2.19 -21.82
CA LYS A 84 -0.55 3.16 -22.81
C LYS A 84 -1.91 3.75 -22.44
N ALA A 85 -2.89 2.92 -22.02
CA ALA A 85 -4.17 3.40 -21.52
C ALA A 85 -4.03 4.28 -20.28
N THR A 86 -3.16 3.88 -19.35
CA THR A 86 -2.89 4.62 -18.12
C THR A 86 -2.25 5.99 -18.41
N GLN A 87 -1.31 6.03 -19.35
CA GLN A 87 -0.67 7.28 -19.77
C GLN A 87 -1.67 8.21 -20.47
N LEU A 88 -2.49 7.68 -21.38
CA LEU A 88 -3.53 8.45 -22.06
C LEU A 88 -4.53 9.03 -21.05
N MET A 89 -5.01 8.22 -20.11
CA MET A 89 -5.89 8.65 -19.02
C MET A 89 -5.32 9.85 -18.25
N ASN A 90 -4.05 9.75 -17.84
CA ASN A 90 -3.39 10.80 -17.05
C ASN A 90 -3.16 12.07 -17.88
N ILE A 91 -2.73 11.94 -19.14
CA ILE A 91 -2.55 13.09 -20.03
C ILE A 91 -3.89 13.81 -20.24
N MET A 92 -4.98 13.07 -20.51
CA MET A 92 -6.28 13.67 -20.75
C MET A 92 -6.88 14.33 -19.49
N ALA A 93 -6.64 13.75 -18.30
CA ALA A 93 -7.04 14.36 -17.03
C ALA A 93 -6.41 15.75 -16.83
N THR A 94 -5.19 15.98 -17.33
CA THR A 94 -4.52 17.29 -17.29
C THR A 94 -4.90 18.18 -18.49
N ALA A 95 -5.11 17.60 -19.67
CA ALA A 95 -5.38 18.33 -20.89
C ALA A 95 -6.83 18.86 -21.01
N CYS A 96 -7.83 18.10 -20.56
CA CYS A 96 -9.23 18.50 -20.69
C CYS A 96 -9.58 19.80 -19.95
N PRO A 97 -9.08 20.07 -18.72
CA PRO A 97 -9.25 21.37 -18.07
C PRO A 97 -8.67 22.55 -18.88
N ILE A 98 -7.51 22.36 -19.51
CA ILE A 98 -6.86 23.38 -20.36
C ILE A 98 -7.73 23.66 -21.59
N ASN A 99 -8.17 22.59 -22.26
CA ASN A 99 -9.02 22.70 -23.43
C ASN A 99 -10.37 23.39 -23.11
N ARG A 100 -11.01 23.02 -21.99
CA ARG A 100 -12.23 23.68 -21.51
C ARG A 100 -12.03 25.17 -21.25
N ALA A 101 -10.91 25.55 -20.63
CA ALA A 101 -10.61 26.96 -20.38
C ALA A 101 -10.51 27.76 -21.70
N TYR A 102 -10.05 27.14 -22.77
CA TYR A 102 -9.89 27.78 -24.08
C TYR A 102 -11.17 27.81 -24.92
N TYR A 103 -11.89 26.68 -25.07
CA TYR A 103 -13.06 26.56 -25.94
C TYR A 103 -14.42 26.68 -25.23
N GLY A 104 -14.42 26.79 -23.91
CA GLY A 104 -15.61 27.00 -23.10
C GLY A 104 -16.46 25.75 -22.85
N ASN A 105 -17.76 25.97 -22.67
CA ASN A 105 -18.69 25.01 -22.03
C ASN A 105 -18.99 23.73 -22.81
N LYS A 106 -18.50 23.59 -24.05
CA LYS A 106 -18.65 22.35 -24.85
C LYS A 106 -17.78 21.20 -24.30
N PHE A 107 -16.77 21.54 -23.50
CA PHE A 107 -15.83 20.59 -22.92
C PHE A 107 -15.99 20.54 -21.40
N ALA A 108 -15.83 19.35 -20.83
CA ALA A 108 -15.85 19.10 -19.39
C ALA A 108 -14.43 19.14 -18.81
N ALA A 109 -14.32 19.60 -17.58
CA ALA A 109 -13.17 19.27 -16.75
C ALA A 109 -13.41 17.86 -16.22
N THR A 110 -13.00 16.86 -16.99
CA THR A 110 -13.14 15.45 -16.65
C THR A 110 -12.12 15.06 -15.60
N THR A 111 -12.52 14.15 -14.72
CA THR A 111 -11.70 13.59 -13.65
C THR A 111 -11.00 12.31 -14.11
N ILE A 112 -10.02 11.85 -13.33
CA ILE A 112 -9.40 10.52 -13.54
C ILE A 112 -10.47 9.42 -13.52
N ALA A 113 -11.49 9.53 -12.66
CA ALA A 113 -12.58 8.55 -12.59
C ALA A 113 -13.42 8.52 -13.88
N ASP A 114 -13.67 9.69 -14.50
CA ASP A 114 -14.40 9.78 -15.77
C ASP A 114 -13.61 9.12 -16.91
N HIS A 115 -12.30 9.32 -16.94
CA HIS A 115 -11.43 8.69 -17.93
C HIS A 115 -11.27 7.18 -17.67
N LEU A 116 -11.20 6.77 -16.40
CA LEU A 116 -11.19 5.35 -16.02
C LEU A 116 -12.47 4.66 -16.48
N ALA A 117 -13.64 5.29 -16.35
CA ALA A 117 -14.89 4.74 -16.85
C ALA A 117 -14.86 4.48 -18.37
N LYS A 118 -14.11 5.30 -19.13
CA LYS A 118 -13.91 5.12 -20.58
C LYS A 118 -12.86 4.06 -20.93
N LEU A 119 -11.89 3.81 -20.05
CA LEU A 119 -10.70 2.99 -20.36
C LEU A 119 -10.58 1.70 -19.54
N ASN A 120 -11.55 1.39 -18.66
CA ASN A 120 -11.45 0.25 -17.73
C ASN A 120 -11.37 -1.14 -18.39
N ARG A 121 -11.64 -1.27 -19.70
CA ARG A 121 -11.42 -2.49 -20.50
C ARG A 121 -10.19 -2.44 -21.41
N CYS A 122 -9.42 -1.36 -21.38
CA CYS A 122 -8.22 -1.19 -22.22
C CYS A 122 -7.01 -1.89 -21.60
N SER A 123 -7.06 -3.24 -21.56
CA SER A 123 -5.99 -4.09 -21.05
C SER A 123 -4.82 -4.23 -22.03
N PRO A 124 -3.65 -4.75 -21.61
CA PRO A 124 -2.54 -5.04 -22.52
C PRO A 124 -2.90 -5.97 -23.69
N THR A 125 -4.00 -6.72 -23.60
CA THR A 125 -4.50 -7.55 -24.71
C THR A 125 -5.37 -6.75 -25.67
N ALA A 126 -6.27 -5.90 -25.16
CA ALA A 126 -7.21 -5.13 -25.99
C ALA A 126 -6.58 -3.87 -26.58
N TYR A 127 -5.64 -3.25 -25.86
CA TYR A 127 -4.92 -2.05 -26.25
C TYR A 127 -3.43 -2.19 -25.86
N PRO A 128 -2.64 -2.89 -26.69
CA PRO A 128 -1.30 -3.35 -26.32
C PRO A 128 -0.29 -2.24 -26.07
N ASP A 129 0.60 -2.52 -25.12
CA ASP A 129 1.77 -1.70 -24.86
C ASP A 129 2.81 -1.88 -25.96
N SER A 130 3.50 -0.78 -26.28
CA SER A 130 4.59 -0.78 -27.24
C SER A 130 5.67 0.15 -26.77
N ALA A 131 6.95 -0.24 -26.95
CA ALA A 131 8.06 0.65 -26.64
C ALA A 131 7.97 1.91 -27.51
N PRO A 132 7.87 3.11 -26.92
CA PRO A 132 7.91 4.35 -27.69
C PRO A 132 9.30 4.58 -28.28
N ASP A 133 9.36 5.17 -29.47
CA ASP A 133 10.63 5.74 -29.95
C ASP A 133 11.05 6.97 -29.12
N ALA A 134 12.23 7.53 -29.40
CA ALA A 134 12.75 8.65 -28.64
C ALA A 134 11.86 9.91 -28.70
N GLY A 135 11.23 10.18 -29.85
CA GLY A 135 10.33 11.31 -30.04
C GLY A 135 9.00 11.10 -29.32
N GLN A 136 8.41 9.91 -29.48
CA GLN A 136 7.21 9.48 -28.75
C GLN A 136 7.43 9.56 -27.24
N ASN A 137 8.54 9.02 -26.74
CA ASN A 137 8.85 9.06 -25.32
C ASN A 137 9.03 10.50 -24.82
N ASN A 138 9.72 11.37 -25.57
CA ASN A 138 9.88 12.77 -25.21
C ASN A 138 8.52 13.47 -25.07
N VAL A 139 7.62 13.29 -26.04
CA VAL A 139 6.27 13.89 -25.99
C VAL A 139 5.47 13.33 -24.83
N VAL A 140 5.39 12.01 -24.67
CA VAL A 140 4.61 11.35 -23.62
C VAL A 140 5.09 11.79 -22.22
N GLN A 141 6.41 11.77 -21.97
CA GLN A 141 6.94 12.15 -20.66
C GLN A 141 6.73 13.63 -20.34
N ARG A 142 6.84 14.53 -21.33
CA ARG A 142 6.57 15.96 -21.12
C ARG A 142 5.10 16.23 -20.82
N LEU A 143 4.19 15.54 -21.51
CA LEU A 143 2.75 15.65 -21.24
C LEU A 143 2.39 15.10 -19.85
N LEU A 144 2.94 13.95 -19.46
CA LEU A 144 2.76 13.36 -18.13
C LEU A 144 3.40 14.21 -17.01
N GLY A 145 4.53 14.86 -17.31
CA GLY A 145 5.21 15.78 -16.40
C GLY A 145 4.53 17.14 -16.25
N GLY A 146 3.43 17.38 -16.96
CA GLY A 146 2.68 18.64 -16.86
C GLY A 146 3.34 19.82 -17.55
N ASP A 147 4.11 19.61 -18.62
CA ASP A 147 4.69 20.68 -19.43
C ASP A 147 3.57 21.57 -20.02
N SER A 148 3.33 22.70 -19.35
CA SER A 148 2.22 23.59 -19.68
C SER A 148 2.36 24.20 -21.06
N ALA A 149 3.58 24.45 -21.55
CA ALA A 149 3.80 25.00 -22.89
C ALA A 149 3.45 23.97 -23.97
N LEU A 150 3.83 22.69 -23.77
CA LEU A 150 3.46 21.63 -24.69
C LEU A 150 1.97 21.29 -24.62
N LEU A 151 1.38 21.22 -23.42
CA LEU A 151 -0.04 20.97 -23.22
C LEU A 151 -0.89 22.06 -23.89
N ASN A 152 -0.58 23.35 -23.67
CA ASN A 152 -1.28 24.43 -24.35
C ASN A 152 -1.08 24.35 -25.86
N LYS A 153 0.13 24.04 -26.33
CA LYS A 153 0.41 23.95 -27.77
C LYS A 153 -0.41 22.86 -28.46
N MET A 154 -0.56 21.70 -27.83
CA MET A 154 -1.24 20.54 -28.43
C MET A 154 -2.76 20.60 -28.26
N PHE A 155 -3.23 20.98 -27.06
CA PHE A 155 -4.64 20.86 -26.69
C PHE A 155 -5.45 22.16 -26.82
N THR A 156 -4.89 23.21 -27.42
CA THR A 156 -5.59 24.46 -27.75
C THR A 156 -5.32 24.90 -29.19
N GLY A 157 -6.15 25.79 -29.75
CA GLY A 157 -5.98 26.33 -31.09
C GLY A 157 -6.10 25.30 -32.23
N LEU A 158 -5.07 25.18 -33.07
CA LEU A 158 -5.02 24.15 -34.12
C LEU A 158 -4.33 22.91 -33.55
N TRP A 159 -5.04 21.79 -33.50
CA TRP A 159 -4.60 20.56 -32.84
C TRP A 159 -3.46 19.83 -33.56
N TYR A 160 -3.33 20.02 -34.87
CA TYR A 160 -2.22 19.49 -35.65
C TYR A 160 -0.97 20.37 -35.48
N LYS A 161 0.06 19.81 -34.83
CA LYS A 161 1.31 20.48 -34.44
C LYS A 161 2.50 19.52 -34.60
N PRO A 162 2.93 19.23 -35.85
CA PRO A 162 4.08 18.39 -36.07
C PRO A 162 5.35 19.02 -35.44
N PRO A 163 6.29 18.19 -34.94
CA PRO A 163 6.23 16.73 -34.91
C PRO A 163 5.44 16.17 -33.70
N TYR A 164 5.00 17.03 -32.77
CA TYR A 164 4.41 16.60 -31.49
C TYR A 164 3.10 15.83 -31.66
N SER A 165 2.20 16.30 -32.54
CA SER A 165 0.94 15.60 -32.85
C SER A 165 1.19 14.24 -33.50
N ASP A 166 2.20 14.12 -34.36
CA ASP A 166 2.54 12.88 -35.07
C ASP A 166 3.07 11.83 -34.08
N TYR A 167 3.95 12.24 -33.16
CA TYR A 167 4.44 11.36 -32.10
C TYR A 167 3.33 10.92 -31.14
N PHE A 168 2.39 11.82 -30.83
CA PHE A 168 1.22 11.47 -30.02
C PHE A 168 0.32 10.46 -30.74
N GLU A 169 -0.01 10.74 -32.00
CA GLU A 169 -0.89 9.89 -32.80
C GLU A 169 -0.29 8.51 -33.03
N THR A 170 0.97 8.43 -33.43
CA THR A 170 1.61 7.15 -33.74
C THR A 170 1.87 6.28 -32.51
N TYR A 171 1.92 6.89 -31.33
CA TYR A 171 2.02 6.14 -30.08
C TYR A 171 0.66 5.67 -29.57
N PHE A 172 -0.34 6.56 -29.51
CA PHE A 172 -1.66 6.26 -28.95
C PHE A 172 -2.67 5.69 -29.97
N GLY A 173 -2.40 5.76 -31.27
CA GLY A 173 -3.39 5.46 -32.30
C GLY A 173 -4.53 6.47 -32.33
N LEU A 174 -4.26 7.72 -32.00
CA LEU A 174 -5.30 8.73 -31.80
C LEU A 174 -4.76 10.14 -32.06
N GLU A 175 -5.41 10.89 -32.94
CA GLU A 175 -5.07 12.30 -33.13
C GLU A 175 -5.46 13.12 -31.90
N VAL A 176 -4.74 14.21 -31.64
CA VAL A 176 -5.04 15.10 -30.52
C VAL A 176 -6.49 15.60 -30.55
N GLY A 177 -7.02 15.89 -31.74
CA GLY A 177 -8.40 16.31 -31.92
C GLY A 177 -9.42 15.24 -31.54
N GLN A 178 -9.18 13.99 -31.94
CA GLN A 178 -10.02 12.87 -31.56
C GLN A 178 -9.90 12.57 -30.06
N ALA A 179 -8.74 12.76 -29.45
CA ALA A 179 -8.56 12.66 -28.01
C ALA A 179 -9.42 13.70 -27.27
N ILE A 180 -9.42 14.94 -27.72
CA ILE A 180 -10.27 15.99 -27.16
C ILE A 180 -11.76 15.62 -27.29
N GLN A 181 -12.19 15.18 -28.47
CA GLN A 181 -13.58 14.76 -28.69
C GLN A 181 -13.97 13.60 -27.78
N VAL A 182 -13.18 12.52 -27.75
CA VAL A 182 -13.49 11.31 -27.00
C VAL A 182 -13.43 11.55 -25.49
N PHE A 183 -12.43 12.28 -25.00
CA PHE A 183 -12.16 12.36 -23.57
C PHE A 183 -12.69 13.63 -22.92
N CYS A 184 -12.71 14.77 -23.61
CA CYS A 184 -13.05 16.06 -23.02
C CYS A 184 -14.46 16.57 -23.34
N GLU A 185 -15.11 16.12 -24.43
CA GLU A 185 -16.49 16.55 -24.71
C GLU A 185 -17.50 15.94 -23.74
N GLN A 186 -18.52 16.72 -23.38
CA GLN A 186 -19.59 16.30 -22.45
C GLN A 186 -20.50 15.22 -23.04
N SER A 187 -20.69 15.23 -24.36
CA SER A 187 -21.55 14.27 -25.05
C SER A 187 -20.82 13.73 -26.27
N VAL A 188 -20.35 12.48 -26.19
CA VAL A 188 -19.75 11.76 -27.32
C VAL A 188 -20.76 10.71 -27.79
N PRO A 189 -21.64 11.03 -28.77
CA PRO A 189 -22.74 10.14 -29.13
C PRO A 189 -22.26 8.86 -29.83
N ASN A 190 -21.14 8.90 -30.58
CA ASN A 190 -20.65 7.74 -31.33
C ASN A 190 -19.12 7.69 -31.46
N ILE A 191 -18.46 6.89 -30.62
CA ILE A 191 -17.00 6.72 -30.60
C ILE A 191 -16.53 5.96 -31.86
N SER A 192 -17.34 5.07 -32.40
CA SER A 192 -17.03 4.31 -33.61
C SER A 192 -17.03 5.17 -34.89
N GLY A 193 -17.64 6.36 -34.85
CA GLY A 193 -17.55 7.35 -35.94
C GLY A 193 -16.37 8.32 -35.79
N ILE A 194 -15.70 8.34 -34.63
CA ILE A 194 -14.58 9.25 -34.32
C ILE A 194 -13.24 8.51 -34.45
N LEU A 195 -13.18 7.27 -33.98
CA LEU A 195 -11.98 6.43 -34.01
C LEU A 195 -12.02 5.52 -35.24
N VAL A 196 -12.03 6.13 -36.42
CA VAL A 196 -11.97 5.40 -37.69
C VAL A 196 -10.52 5.35 -38.16
N PRO A 197 -9.97 4.18 -38.56
CA PRO A 197 -8.67 4.09 -39.21
C PRO A 197 -8.55 5.06 -40.38
N SER A 198 -7.38 5.66 -40.53
CA SER A 198 -7.10 6.61 -41.61
C SER A 198 -7.01 5.95 -43.00
N SER A 199 -7.03 4.62 -43.08
CA SER A 199 -7.07 3.88 -44.34
C SER A 199 -8.49 3.39 -44.66
N THR A 200 -9.06 3.83 -45.78
CA THR A 200 -10.47 3.62 -46.12
C THR A 200 -10.76 2.48 -47.09
N ALA A 201 -9.79 1.65 -47.50
CA ALA A 201 -10.10 0.48 -48.33
C ALA A 201 -9.05 -0.63 -48.26
N PRO A 202 -9.44 -1.91 -48.41
CA PRO A 202 -8.51 -2.98 -48.76
C PRO A 202 -7.85 -2.62 -50.09
N ASN A 203 -6.61 -2.13 -50.01
CA ASN A 203 -5.81 -1.76 -51.17
C ASN A 203 -4.79 -2.88 -51.43
N PRO A 204 -4.72 -3.44 -52.65
CA PRO A 204 -3.75 -4.48 -52.99
C PRO A 204 -2.29 -4.02 -52.84
N TYR A 205 -2.05 -2.71 -52.70
CA TYR A 205 -0.75 -2.09 -52.51
C TYR A 205 -0.48 -1.63 -51.06
N GLY A 206 -1.25 -2.12 -50.08
CA GLY A 206 -1.11 -1.79 -48.65
C GLY A 206 -1.83 -0.51 -48.21
N PRO A 207 -1.80 -0.16 -46.91
CA PRO A 207 -2.49 1.02 -46.38
C PRO A 207 -1.98 2.31 -47.01
N ARG A 208 -2.91 3.19 -47.37
CA ARG A 208 -2.62 4.48 -48.00
C ARG A 208 -3.41 5.59 -47.34
N TRP A 209 -2.86 6.79 -47.39
CA TRP A 209 -3.60 8.00 -47.09
C TRP A 209 -4.76 8.19 -48.06
N GLU A 210 -5.73 9.03 -47.71
CA GLU A 210 -6.81 9.43 -48.63
C GLU A 210 -6.29 10.07 -49.93
N SER A 211 -5.09 10.66 -49.90
CA SER A 211 -4.39 11.18 -51.08
C SER A 211 -3.93 10.10 -52.06
N GLY A 212 -3.93 8.82 -51.66
CA GLY A 212 -3.37 7.71 -52.42
C GLY A 212 -1.88 7.50 -52.22
N ASP A 213 -1.23 8.24 -51.31
CA ASP A 213 0.17 8.03 -50.96
C ASP A 213 0.35 6.86 -49.99
N PRO A 214 1.45 6.09 -50.07
CA PRO A 214 1.77 5.05 -49.10
C PRO A 214 1.81 5.62 -47.67
N MET A 215 1.11 4.95 -46.75
CA MET A 215 1.14 5.32 -45.35
C MET A 215 2.44 4.84 -44.70
N PRO A 216 3.17 5.67 -43.94
CA PRO A 216 4.35 5.21 -43.21
C PRO A 216 3.99 4.14 -42.17
N ASP A 217 4.87 3.15 -41.95
CA ASP A 217 4.65 2.00 -41.05
C ASP A 217 4.20 2.41 -39.65
N MET A 218 4.72 3.53 -39.12
CA MET A 218 4.34 4.05 -37.81
C MET A 218 2.85 4.43 -37.72
N TYR A 219 2.26 4.91 -38.82
CA TYR A 219 0.83 5.22 -38.90
C TYR A 219 -0.02 3.99 -39.19
N VAL A 220 0.51 3.02 -39.94
CA VAL A 220 -0.13 1.71 -40.10
C VAL A 220 -0.32 1.05 -38.73
N LYS A 221 0.74 1.00 -37.92
CA LYS A 221 0.69 0.47 -36.56
C LYS A 221 -0.22 1.31 -35.64
N ALA A 222 -0.28 2.62 -35.86
CA ALA A 222 -1.18 3.50 -35.13
C ALA A 222 -2.66 3.14 -35.38
N ASN A 223 -3.01 2.71 -36.59
CA ASN A 223 -4.37 2.24 -36.89
C ASN A 223 -4.74 0.96 -36.12
N ASP A 224 -3.80 0.03 -35.90
CA ASP A 224 -4.06 -1.14 -35.04
C ASP A 224 -4.36 -0.71 -33.59
N TYR A 225 -3.61 0.26 -33.06
CA TYR A 225 -3.87 0.81 -31.73
C TYR A 225 -5.20 1.55 -31.66
N ARG A 226 -5.56 2.26 -32.72
CA ARG A 226 -6.83 2.98 -32.86
C ARG A 226 -8.01 2.02 -32.78
N ASP A 227 -7.95 0.90 -33.51
CA ASP A 227 -8.97 -0.14 -33.48
C ASP A 227 -9.10 -0.78 -32.10
N GLY A 228 -7.97 -1.12 -31.47
CA GLY A 228 -7.93 -1.62 -30.10
C GLY A 228 -8.53 -0.64 -29.09
N LEU A 229 -8.21 0.65 -29.23
CA LEU A 229 -8.77 1.71 -28.40
C LEU A 229 -10.28 1.87 -28.60
N ALA A 230 -10.76 1.88 -29.84
CA ALA A 230 -12.17 1.95 -30.16
C ALA A 230 -12.95 0.76 -29.57
N TYR A 231 -12.41 -0.45 -29.73
CA TYR A 231 -12.97 -1.67 -29.15
C TYR A 231 -13.04 -1.59 -27.63
N CYS A 232 -11.93 -1.26 -26.95
CA CYS A 232 -11.90 -1.27 -25.49
C CYS A 232 -12.75 -0.16 -24.86
N ILE A 233 -12.89 1.01 -25.51
CA ILE A 233 -13.80 2.05 -25.05
C ILE A 233 -15.27 1.61 -25.19
N GLN A 234 -15.62 0.96 -26.31
CA GLN A 234 -16.97 0.39 -26.49
C GLN A 234 -17.26 -0.70 -25.45
N GLU A 235 -16.29 -1.58 -25.16
CA GLU A 235 -16.43 -2.59 -24.12
C GLU A 235 -16.50 -2.00 -22.71
N SER A 236 -15.76 -0.92 -22.43
CA SER A 236 -15.87 -0.20 -21.14
C SER A 236 -17.27 0.38 -20.92
N LYS A 237 -17.96 0.75 -22.01
CA LYS A 237 -19.35 1.22 -21.97
C LYS A 237 -20.37 0.08 -21.86
N ARG A 238 -20.20 -1.00 -22.65
CA ARG A 238 -21.15 -2.12 -22.73
C ARG A 238 -21.05 -3.05 -21.54
N ASN A 239 -19.82 -3.35 -21.13
CA ASN A 239 -19.47 -4.31 -20.11
C ASN A 239 -18.44 -3.67 -19.16
N PRO A 240 -18.79 -2.65 -18.35
CA PRO A 240 -17.82 -2.00 -17.46
C PRO A 240 -17.04 -3.02 -16.61
N TRP A 241 -15.75 -2.80 -16.40
CA TRP A 241 -14.98 -3.67 -15.53
C TRP A 241 -15.57 -3.67 -14.11
N GLN A 242 -15.69 -4.86 -13.55
CA GLN A 242 -15.99 -5.06 -12.14
C GLN A 242 -14.90 -5.95 -11.54
N PRO A 243 -14.53 -5.74 -10.27
CA PRO A 243 -13.62 -6.63 -9.56
C PRO A 243 -14.17 -8.06 -9.64
N SER A 244 -13.44 -8.95 -10.31
CA SER A 244 -13.81 -10.37 -10.34
C SER A 244 -13.34 -11.03 -9.05
N GLY A 245 -14.24 -11.20 -8.08
CA GLY A 245 -13.96 -11.95 -6.85
C GLY A 245 -14.57 -11.32 -5.61
N ALA A 246 -14.55 -12.06 -4.50
CA ALA A 246 -14.83 -11.48 -3.19
C ALA A 246 -13.85 -10.32 -2.95
N PRO A 247 -14.30 -9.20 -2.36
CA PRO A 247 -13.39 -8.14 -1.93
C PRO A 247 -12.23 -8.77 -1.15
N PRO A 248 -10.99 -8.25 -1.27
CA PRO A 248 -9.91 -8.71 -0.42
C PRO A 248 -10.41 -8.73 1.04
N VAL A 249 -10.11 -9.79 1.79
CA VAL A 249 -10.59 -9.87 3.17
C VAL A 249 -9.85 -8.80 3.96
N ALA A 250 -10.60 -7.90 4.62
CA ALA A 250 -9.99 -6.91 5.50
C ALA A 250 -9.22 -7.63 6.60
N LYS A 251 -7.95 -7.23 6.82
CA LYS A 251 -7.16 -7.80 7.91
C LYS A 251 -7.89 -7.60 9.23
N LYS A 252 -8.05 -8.68 9.99
CA LYS A 252 -8.72 -8.63 11.29
C LYS A 252 -7.67 -8.30 12.33
N CYS A 253 -7.83 -7.16 12.99
CA CYS A 253 -6.94 -6.77 14.06
C CYS A 253 -7.61 -7.01 15.43
N SER A 254 -6.84 -7.57 16.37
CA SER A 254 -7.26 -7.78 17.75
C SER A 254 -6.32 -7.04 18.69
N TYR A 255 -6.87 -6.52 19.79
CA TYR A 255 -6.10 -5.84 20.82
C TYR A 255 -6.27 -6.50 22.18
N GLN A 256 -5.28 -6.27 23.04
CA GLN A 256 -5.28 -6.63 24.45
C GLN A 256 -4.74 -5.46 25.27
N THR A 257 -5.28 -5.24 26.45
CA THR A 257 -4.75 -4.26 27.42
C THR A 257 -4.63 -4.90 28.79
N MET A 258 -3.68 -4.38 29.58
CA MET A 258 -3.46 -4.75 30.96
C MET A 258 -3.16 -3.47 31.74
N SER A 259 -3.85 -3.27 32.87
CA SER A 259 -3.59 -2.15 33.79
C SER A 259 -3.36 -2.67 35.20
N GLY A 260 -2.37 -2.10 35.89
CA GLY A 260 -1.99 -2.45 37.26
C GLY A 260 -0.65 -1.84 37.66
N PRO A 261 -0.10 -2.20 38.83
CA PRO A 261 1.23 -1.74 39.23
C PRO A 261 2.32 -2.37 38.35
N ALA A 262 3.31 -1.55 38.01
CA ALA A 262 4.48 -1.99 37.27
C ALA A 262 5.24 -3.06 38.06
N GLY A 263 5.61 -4.13 37.37
CA GLY A 263 6.21 -5.30 37.99
C GLY A 263 6.46 -6.43 37.01
N SER A 264 6.85 -7.60 37.55
CA SER A 264 7.20 -8.78 36.77
C SER A 264 6.07 -9.25 35.85
N GLU A 265 4.80 -9.13 36.26
CA GLU A 265 3.67 -9.60 35.46
C GLU A 265 3.43 -8.73 34.21
N VAL A 266 3.47 -7.41 34.34
CA VAL A 266 3.40 -6.48 33.19
C VAL A 266 4.58 -6.71 32.26
N ASN A 267 5.78 -6.87 32.81
CA ASN A 267 6.99 -7.12 32.04
C ASN A 267 6.92 -8.44 31.25
N ALA A 268 6.43 -9.50 31.87
CA ALA A 268 6.22 -10.79 31.22
C ALA A 268 5.19 -10.68 30.08
N GLN A 269 4.08 -9.96 30.31
CA GLN A 269 3.03 -9.78 29.31
C GLN A 269 3.52 -8.96 28.09
N VAL A 270 4.24 -7.87 28.33
CA VAL A 270 4.82 -7.03 27.27
C VAL A 270 5.87 -7.82 26.49
N SER A 271 6.73 -8.58 27.17
CA SER A 271 7.71 -9.45 26.50
C SER A 271 7.03 -10.49 25.61
N ALA A 272 5.94 -11.12 26.08
CA ALA A 272 5.16 -12.08 25.30
C ALA A 272 4.51 -11.42 24.06
N TRP A 273 3.94 -10.23 24.21
CA TRP A 273 3.35 -9.50 23.09
C TRP A 273 4.39 -9.10 22.04
N LEU A 274 5.53 -8.57 22.47
CA LEU A 274 6.64 -8.24 21.56
C LEU A 274 7.15 -9.47 20.81
N ALA A 275 7.34 -10.59 21.51
CA ALA A 275 7.77 -11.86 20.90
C ALA A 275 6.74 -12.43 19.91
N ALA A 276 5.45 -12.20 20.17
CA ALA A 276 4.35 -12.59 19.27
C ALA A 276 4.11 -11.59 18.11
N GLY A 277 4.92 -10.53 18.00
CA GLY A 277 4.84 -9.55 16.92
C GLY A 277 3.72 -8.52 17.07
N PHE A 278 3.17 -8.35 18.27
CA PHE A 278 2.22 -7.27 18.54
C PHE A 278 2.94 -5.92 18.53
N LYS A 279 2.23 -4.89 18.11
CA LYS A 279 2.62 -3.50 18.38
C LYS A 279 2.17 -3.15 19.78
N VAL A 280 3.09 -2.66 20.61
CA VAL A 280 2.84 -2.41 22.04
C VAL A 280 3.00 -0.92 22.35
N GLY A 281 2.20 -0.42 23.28
CA GLY A 281 2.28 0.93 23.82
C GLY A 281 1.99 0.90 25.32
N ALA A 282 2.52 1.89 26.05
CA ALA A 282 2.39 1.96 27.49
C ALA A 282 2.06 3.39 27.95
N ASP A 283 1.00 3.53 28.75
CA ASP A 283 0.64 4.72 29.50
C ASP A 283 1.24 4.65 30.91
N LEU A 284 2.19 5.53 31.22
CA LEU A 284 2.82 5.66 32.53
C LEU A 284 2.06 6.73 33.34
N LYS A 285 1.08 6.32 34.17
CA LYS A 285 0.12 7.26 34.80
C LYS A 285 0.78 8.39 35.59
N ASN A 286 1.84 8.09 36.36
CA ASN A 286 2.53 9.09 37.18
C ASN A 286 3.44 10.04 36.37
N GLN A 287 3.67 9.75 35.09
CA GLN A 287 4.52 10.56 34.22
C GLN A 287 3.71 11.30 33.14
N GLY A 288 2.40 11.02 33.01
CA GLY A 288 1.55 11.59 31.97
C GLY A 288 2.07 11.28 30.55
N LEU A 289 2.86 10.21 30.41
CA LEU A 289 3.59 9.87 29.20
C LEU A 289 3.02 8.57 28.64
N CYS A 290 2.75 8.55 27.34
CA CYS A 290 2.48 7.34 26.60
C CYS A 290 3.44 7.21 25.43
N SER A 291 4.10 6.06 25.33
CA SER A 291 5.04 5.76 24.24
C SER A 291 4.77 4.39 23.64
N ALA A 292 5.14 4.25 22.36
CA ALA A 292 5.32 2.94 21.77
C ALA A 292 6.45 2.22 22.51
N VAL A 293 6.25 0.93 22.79
CA VAL A 293 7.23 0.09 23.47
C VAL A 293 7.84 -0.83 22.43
N SER A 294 9.13 -0.65 22.15
CA SER A 294 9.85 -1.49 21.19
C SER A 294 10.69 -2.57 21.86
N SER A 295 11.00 -2.38 23.14
CA SER A 295 11.76 -3.30 23.98
C SER A 295 11.29 -3.23 25.43
N LEU A 296 11.50 -4.32 26.18
CA LEU A 296 11.12 -4.38 27.59
C LEU A 296 11.85 -3.32 28.46
N ALA A 297 13.07 -2.96 28.07
CA ALA A 297 13.92 -2.02 28.79
C ALA A 297 13.26 -0.64 28.98
N GLU A 298 12.36 -0.25 28.07
CA GLU A 298 11.69 1.06 28.08
C GLU A 298 10.69 1.24 29.23
N ILE A 299 10.19 0.14 29.82
CA ILE A 299 9.21 0.19 30.92
C ILE A 299 9.71 -0.47 32.20
N GLN A 300 10.80 -1.24 32.13
CA GLN A 300 11.28 -2.08 33.24
C GLN A 300 11.74 -1.27 34.46
N SER A 301 12.18 -0.02 34.27
CA SER A 301 12.62 0.87 35.36
C SER A 301 11.48 1.66 35.99
N TYR A 302 10.26 1.60 35.45
CA TYR A 302 9.13 2.38 35.95
C TYR A 302 8.57 1.78 37.25
N GLN A 303 8.33 2.65 38.23
CA GLN A 303 7.69 2.32 39.49
C GLN A 303 6.39 3.13 39.61
N GLY A 304 5.24 2.45 39.60
CA GLY A 304 3.92 3.09 39.65
C GLY A 304 2.85 2.31 38.90
N GLU A 305 1.67 2.90 38.73
CA GLU A 305 0.62 2.31 37.90
C GLU A 305 0.90 2.50 36.40
N ILE A 306 0.78 1.42 35.65
CA ILE A 306 1.00 1.38 34.21
C ILE A 306 -0.21 0.74 33.52
N THR A 307 -0.60 1.30 32.38
CA THR A 307 -1.52 0.64 31.45
C THR A 307 -0.74 0.30 30.19
N VAL A 308 -0.61 -0.99 29.88
CA VAL A 308 -0.01 -1.45 28.65
C VAL A 308 -1.08 -1.95 27.69
N GLY A 309 -0.87 -1.73 26.41
CA GLY A 309 -1.78 -2.12 25.36
C GLY A 309 -1.02 -2.68 24.17
N ALA A 310 -1.59 -3.67 23.52
CA ALA A 310 -0.99 -4.31 22.36
C ALA A 310 -2.03 -4.64 21.31
N TYR A 311 -1.69 -4.55 20.02
CA TYR A 311 -2.53 -5.08 18.95
C TYR A 311 -1.73 -5.79 17.87
N ILE A 312 -2.40 -6.69 17.16
CA ILE A 312 -1.87 -7.42 16.01
C ILE A 312 -2.95 -7.51 14.93
N CYS A 313 -2.54 -7.50 13.66
CA CYS A 313 -3.42 -7.65 12.50
C CYS A 313 -3.05 -8.91 11.73
N GLN A 314 -4.02 -9.80 11.54
CA GLN A 314 -3.89 -11.01 10.73
C GLN A 314 -4.49 -10.76 9.34
#